data_AF-A0A146LEZ7-F1
#
_entry.id   AF-A0A146LEZ7-F1
#
_cell.length_a   1.000
_cell.length_b   1.000
_cell.length_c   1.000
_cell.angle_alpha   90.00
_cell.angle_beta   90.00
_cell.angle_gamma   90.00
#
_symmetry.space_group_name_H-M   'P 1'
#
loop_
_entity.id
_entity.type
_entity.pdbx_description
1 polymer ?
#
loop_
_entity_poly.entity_id
_entity_poly.type
_entity_poly.pdbx_seq_one_letter_code
_entity_poly.pdbx_strand_id
1 'polypeptide(L)'
;LESYQVSFHLPLHRYLAVFMCQAINMQGRSLQDVLPPTNMLQLIMIHPLRVQVAFYEILNGLWVRNGLQIKGQAMTYIQCNFCNSMVDADLYLLQVCAMILPSQLFMLTVLKRFHVMDWLSFSGHIRGPSFPDSDSETPMLESCLTFLASLICLRTNLGANQTRLSQLEMVTLLCMGDKTHSQLMELMPERCGTVQSRDFESALAEVAEYKAPNLEASGNMQQGMYVPKGHVWETLYDPIHVLLRAVHRREFQNSMDRFNEYVSQSGKMRPGTSAWPPYREPAPIHSAYSDPRKILKSRVFHALVWLVLYKATRWQQSVSEHVISLVIYLLEMSLSITAADPPSEQPVATVKTSTEWTVNDGDLENFFESDWLSENLRTVISTVNLPPQPDVIFETDKGPEGALPPANQRLALAAGNEVVTFVPQTSGTPDDVTPPSTVGFSPPMALLPVHSQLEVRESRSSTAPQSSSDGSTPSSSSAPGPS
;
A
#
# COMPACT_ATOMS: atom_id res chain seq x y z
N LEU A 1 -13.77 5.41 22.65
CA LEU A 1 -15.19 5.45 22.21
C LEU A 1 -15.40 6.21 20.89
N GLU A 2 -14.69 7.32 20.61
CA GLU A 2 -14.81 8.05 19.32
C GLU A 2 -14.19 7.37 18.07
N SER A 3 -13.45 6.27 18.25
CA SER A 3 -12.72 5.61 17.15
C SER A 3 -13.60 4.78 16.19
N TYR A 4 -14.87 4.55 16.50
CA TYR A 4 -15.74 3.63 15.75
C TYR A 4 -16.97 4.29 15.11
N GLN A 5 -17.07 5.62 15.15
CA GLN A 5 -18.16 6.35 14.50
C GLN A 5 -17.67 6.96 13.19
N VAL A 6 -18.35 6.60 12.10
CA VAL A 6 -18.14 7.15 10.76
C VAL A 6 -19.43 7.77 10.23
N SER A 7 -19.29 8.89 9.53
CA SER A 7 -20.35 9.52 8.76
C SER A 7 -19.86 9.77 7.34
N PHE A 8 -20.62 9.31 6.35
CA PHE A 8 -20.40 9.63 4.94
C PHE A 8 -20.90 11.04 4.57
N HIS A 9 -21.52 11.76 5.51
CA HIS A 9 -22.10 13.08 5.28
C HIS A 9 -21.19 14.18 5.85
N LEU A 10 -20.31 14.72 4.99
CA LEU A 10 -19.35 15.79 5.31
C LEU A 10 -19.62 17.07 4.49
N PRO A 11 -20.81 17.70 4.60
CA PRO A 11 -21.22 18.77 3.69
C PRO A 11 -20.25 19.96 3.68
N LEU A 12 -19.83 20.44 4.85
CA LEU A 12 -18.91 21.59 4.93
C LEU A 12 -17.53 21.31 4.31
N HIS A 13 -17.01 20.09 4.48
CA HIS A 13 -15.73 19.68 3.89
C HIS A 13 -15.81 19.65 2.37
N ARG A 14 -16.91 19.09 1.84
CA ARG A 14 -17.17 18.99 0.40
C ARG A 14 -17.47 20.33 -0.23
N TYR A 15 -18.20 21.21 0.46
CA TYR A 15 -18.39 22.59 0.02
C TYR A 15 -17.06 23.34 -0.05
N LEU A 16 -16.17 23.18 0.96
CA LEU A 16 -14.83 23.75 0.92
C LEU A 16 -14.01 23.20 -0.25
N ALA A 17 -14.03 21.88 -0.47
CA ALA A 17 -13.34 21.22 -1.57
C ALA A 17 -13.80 21.77 -2.94
N VAL A 18 -15.11 21.80 -3.18
CA VAL A 18 -15.69 22.33 -4.43
C VAL A 18 -15.41 23.82 -4.57
N PHE A 19 -15.52 24.60 -3.49
CA PHE A 19 -15.21 26.03 -3.50
C PHE A 19 -13.76 26.30 -3.93
N MET A 20 -12.78 25.62 -3.33
CA MET A 20 -11.37 25.78 -3.70
C MET A 20 -11.12 25.36 -5.16
N CYS A 21 -11.69 24.22 -5.58
CA CYS A 21 -11.56 23.72 -6.95
C CYS A 21 -12.10 24.74 -7.98
N GLN A 22 -13.28 25.31 -7.72
CA GLN A 22 -13.90 26.30 -8.60
C GLN A 22 -13.16 27.65 -8.58
N ALA A 23 -12.72 28.10 -7.41
CA ALA A 23 -11.94 29.34 -7.29
C ALA A 23 -10.64 29.28 -8.11
N ILE A 24 -9.97 28.14 -8.13
CA ILE A 24 -8.74 27.94 -8.89
C ILE A 24 -9.05 27.78 -10.39
N ASN A 25 -9.91 26.82 -10.74
CA ASN A 25 -10.11 26.44 -12.14
C ASN A 25 -10.94 27.46 -12.95
N MET A 26 -11.85 28.19 -12.30
CA MET A 26 -12.76 29.13 -12.99
C MET A 26 -12.48 30.60 -12.70
N GLN A 27 -11.85 30.92 -11.55
CA GLN A 27 -11.61 32.32 -11.14
C GLN A 27 -10.13 32.70 -11.13
N GLY A 28 -9.23 31.76 -11.47
CA GLY A 28 -7.79 32.01 -11.54
C GLY A 28 -7.15 32.38 -10.20
N ARG A 29 -7.76 31.98 -9.08
CA ARG A 29 -7.18 32.17 -7.74
C ARG A 29 -6.02 31.21 -7.53
N SER A 30 -5.03 31.63 -6.74
CA SER A 30 -3.99 30.71 -6.29
C SER A 30 -4.54 29.81 -5.18
N LEU A 31 -3.93 28.65 -4.98
CA LEU A 31 -4.31 27.77 -3.86
C LEU A 31 -4.16 28.50 -2.52
N GLN A 32 -3.08 29.29 -2.35
CA GLN A 32 -2.80 30.01 -1.10
C GLN A 32 -3.91 31.00 -0.70
N ASP A 33 -4.61 31.59 -1.67
CA ASP A 33 -5.68 32.57 -1.42
C ASP A 33 -6.94 31.94 -0.81
N VAL A 34 -7.10 30.62 -0.96
CA VAL A 34 -8.33 29.89 -0.59
C VAL A 34 -8.11 28.80 0.45
N LEU A 35 -6.86 28.61 0.91
CA LEU A 35 -6.53 27.63 1.93
C LEU A 35 -7.02 28.07 3.31
N PRO A 36 -7.59 27.15 4.10
CA PRO A 36 -7.68 27.32 5.55
C PRO A 36 -6.28 27.37 6.18
N PRO A 37 -6.16 27.88 7.42
CA PRO A 37 -4.93 27.78 8.19
C PRO A 37 -4.40 26.33 8.29
N THR A 38 -3.09 26.14 8.27
CA THR A 38 -2.45 24.81 8.23
C THR A 38 -2.86 23.89 9.39
N ASN A 39 -3.00 24.43 10.61
CA ASN A 39 -3.50 23.68 11.76
C ASN A 39 -4.96 23.23 11.58
N MET A 40 -5.79 24.04 10.91
CA MET A 40 -7.15 23.66 10.56
C MET A 40 -7.17 22.60 9.46
N LEU A 41 -6.28 22.67 8.46
CA LEU A 41 -6.13 21.65 7.43
C LEU A 41 -5.80 20.27 8.03
N GLN A 42 -4.93 20.21 9.05
CA GLN A 42 -4.64 18.96 9.76
C GLN A 42 -5.89 18.35 10.39
N LEU A 43 -6.76 19.16 10.98
CA LEU A 43 -8.03 18.70 11.57
C LEU A 43 -9.02 18.28 10.48
N ILE A 44 -9.15 19.10 9.43
CA ILE A 44 -10.02 18.86 8.28
C ILE A 44 -9.67 17.51 7.62
N MET A 45 -8.38 17.21 7.42
CA MET A 45 -7.91 15.97 6.78
C MET A 45 -8.47 14.70 7.43
N ILE A 46 -8.66 14.69 8.76
CA ILE A 46 -9.05 13.49 9.50
C ILE A 46 -10.42 12.97 9.07
N HIS A 47 -11.35 13.86 8.69
CA HIS A 47 -12.72 13.50 8.33
C HIS A 47 -12.82 12.76 6.98
N PRO A 48 -12.36 13.30 5.83
CA PRO A 48 -12.38 12.59 4.56
C PRO A 48 -11.46 11.36 4.59
N LEU A 49 -10.33 11.39 5.31
CA LEU A 49 -9.49 10.20 5.46
C LEU A 49 -10.23 9.08 6.19
N ARG A 50 -11.00 9.39 7.24
CA ARG A 50 -11.82 8.39 7.94
C ARG A 50 -12.89 7.78 7.02
N VAL A 51 -13.48 8.58 6.13
CA VAL A 51 -14.45 8.06 5.14
C VAL A 51 -13.77 7.12 4.15
N GLN A 52 -12.58 7.49 3.64
CA GLN A 52 -11.79 6.63 2.75
C GLN A 52 -11.42 5.30 3.41
N VAL A 53 -10.91 5.34 4.65
CA VAL A 53 -10.61 4.14 5.42
C VAL A 53 -11.86 3.28 5.59
N ALA A 54 -12.96 3.86 6.08
CA ALA A 54 -14.20 3.12 6.29
C ALA A 54 -14.74 2.50 4.99
N PHE A 55 -14.61 3.19 3.85
CA PHE A 55 -14.95 2.64 2.55
C PHE A 55 -14.17 1.34 2.27
N TYR A 56 -12.84 1.35 2.41
CA TYR A 56 -12.02 0.15 2.22
C TYR A 56 -12.27 -0.93 3.28
N GLU A 57 -12.53 -0.56 4.53
CA GLU A 57 -12.91 -1.51 5.59
C GLU A 57 -14.23 -2.23 5.25
N ILE A 58 -15.21 -1.52 4.69
CA ILE A 58 -16.48 -2.09 4.24
C ILE A 58 -16.25 -3.06 3.08
N LEU A 59 -15.40 -2.69 2.11
CA LEU A 59 -15.04 -3.57 0.98
C LEU A 59 -14.32 -4.84 1.45
N ASN A 60 -13.48 -4.73 2.47
CA ASN A 60 -12.77 -5.84 3.09
C ASN A 60 -13.63 -6.63 4.11
N GLY A 61 -14.91 -6.28 4.28
CA GLY A 61 -15.84 -7.04 5.13
C GLY A 61 -15.67 -6.81 6.63
N LEU A 62 -14.94 -5.78 7.06
CA LEU A 62 -14.74 -5.48 8.48
C LEU A 62 -16.01 -4.94 9.17
N TRP A 63 -17.02 -4.52 8.38
CA TRP A 63 -18.29 -3.96 8.85
C TRP A 63 -19.49 -4.92 8.69
N VAL A 64 -19.26 -6.23 8.59
CA VAL A 64 -20.33 -7.23 8.35
C VAL A 64 -21.48 -7.18 9.35
N ARG A 65 -21.22 -6.82 10.62
CA ARG A 65 -22.25 -6.73 11.68
C ARG A 65 -23.24 -5.58 11.47
N ASN A 66 -22.88 -4.56 10.70
CA ASN A 66 -23.75 -3.43 10.38
C ASN A 66 -24.79 -3.76 9.29
N GLY A 67 -24.71 -4.94 8.68
CA GLY A 67 -25.67 -5.43 7.68
C GLY A 67 -25.52 -4.76 6.30
N LEU A 68 -26.48 -5.01 5.41
CA LEU A 68 -26.41 -4.55 4.01
C LEU A 68 -26.48 -3.01 3.86
N GLN A 69 -27.02 -2.31 4.85
CA GLN A 69 -27.16 -0.85 4.80
C GLN A 69 -25.81 -0.13 4.71
N ILE A 70 -24.77 -0.62 5.41
CA ILE A 70 -23.44 -0.01 5.34
C ILE A 70 -22.80 -0.17 3.96
N LYS A 71 -23.03 -1.34 3.31
CA LYS A 71 -22.61 -1.56 1.93
C LYS A 71 -23.32 -0.60 0.99
N GLY A 72 -24.63 -0.37 1.19
CA GLY A 72 -25.38 0.64 0.43
C GLY A 72 -24.83 2.06 0.55
N GLN A 73 -24.37 2.47 1.74
CA GLN A 73 -23.69 3.76 1.95
C GLN A 73 -22.37 3.84 1.18
N ALA A 74 -21.55 2.79 1.25
CA ALA A 74 -20.31 2.71 0.47
C ALA A 74 -20.56 2.73 -1.04
N MET A 75 -21.62 2.09 -1.53
CA MET A 75 -21.96 2.13 -2.96
C MET A 75 -22.41 3.52 -3.38
N THR A 76 -23.24 4.18 -2.57
CA THR A 76 -23.69 5.57 -2.83
C THR A 76 -22.50 6.52 -2.89
N TYR A 77 -21.47 6.31 -2.06
CA TYR A 77 -20.27 7.14 -1.99
C TYR A 77 -19.50 7.27 -3.31
N ILE A 78 -19.45 6.18 -4.08
CA ILE A 78 -18.70 6.10 -5.35
C ILE A 78 -19.60 6.09 -6.59
N GLN A 79 -20.91 6.01 -6.42
CA GLN A 79 -21.87 5.96 -7.53
C GLN A 79 -21.76 7.19 -8.42
N CYS A 80 -21.88 7.01 -9.73
CA CYS A 80 -21.72 8.06 -10.75
C CYS A 80 -22.52 9.35 -10.48
N ASN A 81 -23.73 9.22 -9.94
CA ASN A 81 -24.61 10.36 -9.66
C ASN A 81 -24.12 11.23 -8.49
N PHE A 82 -23.32 10.65 -7.59
CA PHE A 82 -22.87 11.33 -6.36
C PHE A 82 -21.36 11.52 -6.28
N CYS A 83 -20.58 10.77 -7.08
CA CYS A 83 -19.14 10.70 -6.93
C CYS A 83 -18.45 12.07 -7.02
N ASN A 84 -18.90 12.92 -7.94
CA ASN A 84 -18.43 14.30 -8.11
C ASN A 84 -18.55 15.14 -6.81
N SER A 85 -19.60 14.89 -6.02
CA SER A 85 -19.90 15.60 -4.78
C SER A 85 -19.46 14.84 -3.52
N MET A 86 -18.95 13.61 -3.65
CA MET A 86 -18.57 12.74 -2.54
C MET A 86 -17.11 12.31 -2.67
N VAL A 87 -16.82 11.12 -3.21
CA VAL A 87 -15.46 10.57 -3.27
C VAL A 87 -14.48 11.49 -3.99
N ASP A 88 -14.88 12.16 -5.08
CA ASP A 88 -13.99 13.03 -5.85
C ASP A 88 -13.67 14.34 -5.09
N ALA A 89 -14.62 14.85 -4.30
CA ALA A 89 -14.45 16.02 -3.46
C ALA A 89 -13.59 15.70 -2.22
N ASP A 90 -13.82 14.55 -1.59
CA ASP A 90 -13.04 14.07 -0.45
C ASP A 90 -11.59 13.78 -0.88
N LEU A 91 -11.40 13.13 -2.03
CA LEU A 91 -10.07 12.84 -2.60
C LEU A 91 -9.33 14.14 -2.93
N TYR A 92 -9.98 15.12 -3.56
CA TYR A 92 -9.39 16.43 -3.83
C TYR A 92 -8.94 17.14 -2.55
N LEU A 93 -9.78 17.13 -1.50
CA LEU A 93 -9.43 17.75 -0.22
C LEU A 93 -8.22 17.06 0.42
N LEU A 94 -8.14 15.73 0.32
CA LEU A 94 -6.97 14.95 0.77
C LEU A 94 -5.73 15.24 -0.06
N GLN A 95 -5.86 15.45 -1.37
CA GLN A 95 -4.76 15.87 -2.25
C GLN A 95 -4.23 17.25 -1.86
N VAL A 96 -5.13 18.22 -1.59
CA VAL A 96 -4.74 19.53 -1.05
C VAL A 96 -4.02 19.39 0.28
N CYS A 97 -4.50 18.53 1.19
CA CYS A 97 -3.80 18.25 2.44
C CYS A 97 -2.40 17.64 2.20
N ALA A 98 -2.28 16.68 1.28
CA ALA A 98 -1.01 16.06 0.91
C ALA A 98 -0.02 17.09 0.33
N MET A 99 -0.50 18.10 -0.38
CA MET A 99 0.28 19.20 -0.95
C MET A 99 0.78 20.22 0.08
N ILE A 100 0.06 20.42 1.18
CA ILE A 100 0.34 21.50 2.13
C ILE A 100 0.97 21.00 3.42
N LEU A 101 0.52 19.85 3.93
CA LEU A 101 1.02 19.30 5.19
C LEU A 101 2.45 18.73 5.02
N PRO A 102 3.21 18.60 6.13
CA PRO A 102 4.46 17.87 6.12
C PRO A 102 4.24 16.42 5.65
N SER A 103 5.03 15.97 4.68
CA SER A 103 4.86 14.66 4.04
C SER A 103 4.91 13.51 5.06
N GLN A 104 5.81 13.60 6.05
CA GLN A 104 5.97 12.59 7.11
C GLN A 104 4.70 12.49 7.97
N LEU A 105 4.17 13.64 8.41
CA LEU A 105 2.93 13.71 9.20
C LEU A 105 1.75 13.12 8.42
N PHE A 106 1.62 13.49 7.15
CA PHE A 106 0.55 12.99 6.28
C PHE A 106 0.64 11.46 6.13
N MET A 107 1.81 10.95 5.73
CA MET A 107 2.03 9.52 5.51
C MET A 107 1.78 8.71 6.78
N LEU A 108 2.35 9.13 7.92
CA LEU A 108 2.16 8.40 9.17
C LEU A 108 0.69 8.42 9.63
N THR A 109 -0.01 9.52 9.41
CA THR A 109 -1.45 9.61 9.71
C THR A 109 -2.24 8.63 8.85
N VAL A 110 -1.95 8.53 7.55
CA VAL A 110 -2.58 7.56 6.64
C VAL A 110 -2.32 6.13 7.12
N LEU A 111 -1.05 5.75 7.35
CA LEU A 111 -0.69 4.40 7.77
C LEU A 111 -1.35 4.00 9.10
N LYS A 112 -1.38 4.90 10.09
CA LYS A 112 -2.07 4.68 11.36
C LYS A 112 -3.58 4.50 11.19
N ARG A 113 -4.21 5.26 10.29
CA ARG A 113 -5.65 5.21 10.06
C ARG A 113 -6.08 3.99 9.26
N PHE A 114 -5.24 3.49 8.36
CA PHE A 114 -5.49 2.22 7.64
C PHE A 114 -5.18 0.97 8.48
N HIS A 115 -4.75 1.13 9.73
CA HIS A 115 -4.44 0.02 10.65
C HIS A 115 -3.32 -0.92 10.15
N VAL A 116 -2.37 -0.39 9.38
CA VAL A 116 -1.27 -1.18 8.78
C VAL A 116 0.02 -1.17 9.60
N MET A 117 0.07 -0.40 10.69
CA MET A 117 1.29 -0.26 11.50
C MET A 117 1.71 -1.59 12.14
N ASP A 118 0.75 -2.40 12.58
CA ASP A 118 1.03 -3.71 13.19
C ASP A 118 1.56 -4.71 12.16
N TRP A 119 1.01 -4.71 10.95
CA TRP A 119 1.52 -5.50 9.83
C TRP A 119 2.96 -5.13 9.45
N LEU A 120 3.26 -3.83 9.47
CA LEU A 120 4.59 -3.28 9.18
C LEU A 120 5.62 -3.62 10.26
N SER A 121 5.18 -3.87 11.50
CA SER A 121 6.04 -4.26 12.60
C SER A 121 6.54 -5.71 12.47
N PHE A 122 7.73 -5.97 13.01
CA PHE A 122 8.26 -7.32 13.21
C PHE A 122 7.71 -7.98 14.48
N SER A 123 7.46 -7.18 15.51
CA SER A 123 6.92 -7.65 16.79
C SER A 123 5.53 -8.27 16.67
N GLY A 124 4.71 -7.78 15.74
CA GLY A 124 3.40 -8.38 15.44
C GLY A 124 3.50 -9.87 15.06
N HIS A 125 4.65 -10.30 14.52
CA HIS A 125 4.88 -11.67 14.07
C HIS A 125 5.40 -12.59 15.19
N ILE A 126 6.10 -12.02 16.18
CA ILE A 126 6.69 -12.77 17.31
C ILE A 126 5.62 -13.17 18.33
N ARG A 127 4.45 -12.50 18.32
CA ARG A 127 3.30 -12.80 19.19
C ARG A 127 2.62 -14.16 18.91
N GLY A 128 3.14 -14.97 17.98
CA GLY A 128 2.71 -16.34 17.72
C GLY A 128 1.33 -16.43 17.04
N PRO A 129 0.95 -17.63 16.54
CA PRO A 129 -0.33 -17.87 15.86
C PRO A 129 -1.48 -18.02 16.86
N SER A 130 -1.54 -17.16 17.89
CA SER A 130 -2.57 -17.21 18.93
C SER A 130 -3.95 -16.77 18.43
N PHE A 131 -4.01 -16.18 17.23
CA PHE A 131 -5.25 -15.87 16.55
C PHE A 131 -5.20 -16.40 15.12
N PRO A 132 -6.12 -17.31 14.72
CA PRO A 132 -6.19 -17.83 13.35
C PRO A 132 -6.54 -16.78 12.27
N ASP A 133 -6.62 -15.50 12.63
CA ASP A 133 -7.00 -14.38 11.75
C ASP A 133 -5.80 -13.55 11.24
N SER A 134 -4.55 -14.00 11.38
CA SER A 134 -3.37 -13.24 10.89
C SER A 134 -3.33 -13.03 9.37
N ASP A 135 -4.13 -13.79 8.60
CA ASP A 135 -4.33 -13.56 7.16
C ASP A 135 -5.18 -12.29 6.85
N SER A 136 -5.79 -11.68 7.87
CA SER A 136 -6.75 -10.56 7.76
C SER A 136 -6.11 -9.18 7.55
N GLU A 137 -4.81 -9.00 7.79
CA GLU A 137 -4.17 -7.68 7.76
C GLU A 137 -3.71 -7.26 6.34
N THR A 138 -3.35 -8.22 5.49
CA THR A 138 -2.90 -7.97 4.10
C THR A 138 -3.93 -7.21 3.24
N PRO A 139 -5.26 -7.49 3.33
CA PRO A 139 -6.27 -6.70 2.62
C PRO A 139 -6.27 -5.20 2.95
N MET A 140 -5.96 -4.82 4.20
CA MET A 140 -5.91 -3.39 4.57
C MET A 140 -4.63 -2.72 4.09
N LEU A 141 -3.52 -3.45 4.00
CA LEU A 141 -2.31 -2.98 3.32
C LEU A 141 -2.57 -2.73 1.83
N GLU A 142 -3.21 -3.69 1.14
CA GLU A 142 -3.62 -3.56 -0.26
C GLU A 142 -4.50 -2.32 -0.48
N SER A 143 -5.50 -2.13 0.38
CA SER A 143 -6.36 -0.94 0.38
C SER A 143 -5.59 0.36 0.64
N CYS A 144 -4.65 0.37 1.58
CA CYS A 144 -3.83 1.55 1.88
C CYS A 144 -2.96 1.95 0.67
N LEU A 145 -2.32 0.97 0.01
CA LEU A 145 -1.50 1.22 -1.17
C LEU A 145 -2.36 1.64 -2.37
N THR A 146 -3.55 1.05 -2.53
CA THR A 146 -4.52 1.46 -3.55
C THR A 146 -5.01 2.89 -3.33
N PHE A 147 -5.27 3.27 -2.07
CA PHE A 147 -5.61 4.64 -1.71
C PHE A 147 -4.46 5.60 -2.02
N LEU A 148 -3.22 5.27 -1.66
CA LEU A 148 -2.05 6.10 -1.95
C LEU A 148 -1.87 6.29 -3.46
N ALA A 149 -2.00 5.22 -4.25
CA ALA A 149 -1.97 5.28 -5.71
C ALA A 149 -3.10 6.18 -6.26
N SER A 150 -4.32 6.02 -5.77
CA SER A 150 -5.46 6.86 -6.15
C SER A 150 -5.21 8.35 -5.84
N LEU A 151 -4.73 8.63 -4.62
CA LEU A 151 -4.43 9.97 -4.14
C LEU A 151 -3.36 10.66 -4.99
N ILE A 152 -2.27 9.96 -5.33
CA ILE A 152 -1.16 10.58 -6.04
C ILE A 152 -1.33 10.57 -7.57
N CYS A 153 -2.23 9.76 -8.12
CA CYS A 153 -2.38 9.61 -9.57
C CYS A 153 -3.60 10.30 -10.17
N LEU A 154 -4.74 10.31 -9.47
CA LEU A 154 -5.97 10.84 -10.02
C LEU A 154 -5.92 12.38 -10.12
N ARG A 155 -6.46 12.94 -11.19
CA ARG A 155 -6.40 14.39 -11.51
C ARG A 155 -7.77 15.04 -11.67
N THR A 156 -8.84 14.36 -11.28
CA THR A 156 -10.24 14.77 -11.48
C THR A 156 -10.50 16.24 -11.14
N ASN A 157 -10.00 16.70 -9.99
CA ASN A 157 -10.19 18.07 -9.50
C ASN A 157 -8.88 18.89 -9.45
N LEU A 158 -7.77 18.38 -9.99
CA LEU A 158 -6.47 19.07 -10.06
C LEU A 158 -6.23 19.76 -11.40
N GLY A 159 -7.32 20.17 -12.05
CA GLY A 159 -7.32 20.95 -13.30
C GLY A 159 -7.25 20.13 -14.59
N ALA A 160 -7.69 18.87 -14.54
CA ALA A 160 -7.89 18.08 -15.76
C ALA A 160 -9.01 18.66 -16.63
N ASN A 161 -8.83 18.59 -17.95
CA ASN A 161 -9.83 19.02 -18.94
C ASN A 161 -11.10 18.16 -18.83
N GLN A 162 -12.28 18.80 -18.78
CA GLN A 162 -13.57 18.11 -18.69
C GLN A 162 -13.81 17.10 -19.81
N THR A 163 -13.42 17.41 -21.05
CA THR A 163 -13.55 16.46 -22.18
C THR A 163 -12.72 15.20 -21.92
N ARG A 164 -11.50 15.36 -21.39
CA ARG A 164 -10.61 14.23 -21.06
C ARG A 164 -11.14 13.42 -19.89
N LEU A 165 -11.76 14.08 -18.90
CA LEU A 165 -12.38 13.40 -17.78
C LEU A 165 -13.60 12.59 -18.24
N SER A 166 -14.49 13.16 -19.07
CA SER A 166 -15.61 12.40 -19.63
C SER A 166 -15.14 11.20 -20.47
N GLN A 167 -14.06 11.36 -21.24
CA GLN A 167 -13.45 10.26 -21.97
C GLN A 167 -12.93 9.17 -21.02
N LEU A 168 -12.26 9.55 -19.93
CA LEU A 168 -11.73 8.61 -18.94
C LEU A 168 -12.85 7.84 -18.21
N GLU A 169 -13.95 8.50 -17.86
CA GLU A 169 -15.14 7.84 -17.29
C GLU A 169 -15.72 6.81 -18.26
N MET A 170 -15.85 7.18 -19.55
CA MET A 170 -16.38 6.29 -20.57
C MET A 170 -15.47 5.08 -20.82
N VAL A 171 -14.16 5.30 -20.93
CA VAL A 171 -13.16 4.23 -21.03
C VAL A 171 -13.28 3.29 -19.83
N THR A 172 -13.40 3.83 -18.63
CA THR A 172 -13.54 3.05 -17.40
C THR A 172 -14.77 2.15 -17.42
N LEU A 173 -15.92 2.68 -17.80
CA LEU A 173 -17.18 1.92 -17.92
C LEU A 173 -17.07 0.78 -18.94
N LEU A 174 -16.47 1.05 -20.11
CA LEU A 174 -16.31 0.08 -21.19
C LEU A 174 -15.28 -1.01 -20.85
N CYS A 175 -14.18 -0.64 -20.19
CA CYS A 175 -13.17 -1.60 -19.74
C CYS A 175 -13.72 -2.55 -18.67
N MET A 176 -14.63 -2.09 -17.79
CA MET A 176 -15.29 -2.95 -16.81
C MET A 176 -16.36 -3.88 -17.41
N GLY A 177 -16.84 -3.62 -18.64
CA GLY A 177 -17.89 -4.41 -19.27
C GLY A 177 -18.49 -3.71 -20.49
N ASP A 178 -18.92 -4.47 -21.49
CA ASP A 178 -19.61 -3.91 -22.66
C ASP A 178 -20.86 -3.15 -22.23
N LYS A 179 -21.19 -2.05 -22.92
CA LYS A 179 -22.33 -1.19 -22.57
C LYS A 179 -23.17 -0.82 -23.78
N THR A 180 -24.48 -0.71 -23.60
CA THR A 180 -25.33 -0.03 -24.57
C THR A 180 -25.08 1.48 -24.51
N HIS A 181 -25.52 2.20 -25.55
CA HIS A 181 -25.53 3.67 -25.53
C HIS A 181 -26.27 4.24 -24.30
N SER A 182 -27.46 3.70 -24.02
CA SER A 182 -28.28 4.15 -22.89
C SER A 182 -27.62 3.89 -21.53
N GLN A 183 -26.97 2.74 -21.36
CA GLN A 183 -26.24 2.43 -20.13
C GLN A 183 -25.05 3.36 -19.93
N LEU A 184 -24.32 3.71 -20.99
CA LEU A 184 -23.25 4.70 -20.89
C LEU A 184 -23.81 6.06 -20.48
N MET A 185 -24.87 6.54 -21.13
CA MET A 185 -25.51 7.81 -20.79
C MET A 185 -25.98 7.85 -19.33
N GLU A 186 -26.53 6.75 -18.80
CA GLU A 186 -27.00 6.65 -17.41
C GLU A 186 -25.85 6.58 -16.38
N LEU A 187 -24.75 5.92 -16.73
CA LEU A 187 -23.62 5.69 -15.82
C LEU A 187 -22.56 6.80 -15.86
N MET A 188 -22.62 7.71 -16.84
CA MET A 188 -21.74 8.86 -16.89
C MET A 188 -22.05 9.83 -15.74
N PRO A 189 -21.05 10.29 -14.96
CA PRO A 189 -21.30 11.22 -13.87
C PRO A 189 -21.93 12.54 -14.32
N GLU A 190 -22.97 13.00 -13.61
CA GLU A 190 -23.60 14.29 -13.88
C GLU A 190 -22.64 15.44 -13.52
N ARG A 191 -21.98 16.01 -14.54
CA ARG A 191 -21.19 17.24 -14.41
C ARG A 191 -22.01 18.39 -14.99
N CYS A 192 -22.49 19.29 -14.13
CA CYS A 192 -23.42 20.39 -14.46
C CYS A 192 -23.23 20.96 -15.89
N GLY A 193 -24.21 20.75 -16.79
CA GLY A 193 -24.29 21.45 -18.08
C GLY A 193 -25.00 20.68 -19.20
N THR A 194 -25.67 21.42 -20.09
CA THR A 194 -26.40 20.92 -21.29
C THR A 194 -25.49 20.60 -22.49
N VAL A 195 -24.17 20.78 -22.37
CA VAL A 195 -23.15 20.54 -23.41
C VAL A 195 -22.79 19.06 -23.56
N GLN A 196 -23.23 18.21 -22.63
CA GLN A 196 -22.82 16.81 -22.52
C GLN A 196 -23.10 15.97 -23.78
N SER A 197 -24.17 16.22 -24.53
CA SER A 197 -24.57 15.32 -25.63
C SER A 197 -23.60 15.32 -26.81
N ARG A 198 -23.03 16.47 -27.21
CA ARG A 198 -22.09 16.50 -28.35
C ARG A 198 -20.71 15.95 -27.98
N ASP A 199 -20.24 16.29 -26.78
CA ASP A 199 -18.96 15.79 -26.28
C ASP A 199 -19.02 14.28 -26.02
N PHE A 200 -20.18 13.77 -25.58
CA PHE A 200 -20.42 12.35 -25.38
C PHE A 200 -20.27 11.54 -26.67
N GLU A 201 -20.98 11.91 -27.76
CA GLU A 201 -20.92 11.15 -29.02
C GLU A 201 -19.52 11.18 -29.62
N SER A 202 -18.83 12.32 -29.54
CA SER A 202 -17.44 12.44 -30.01
C SER A 202 -16.51 11.54 -29.22
N ALA A 203 -16.61 11.53 -27.88
CA ALA A 203 -15.80 10.68 -27.03
C ALA A 203 -16.10 9.20 -27.28
N LEU A 204 -17.37 8.82 -27.43
CA LEU A 204 -17.79 7.45 -27.70
C LEU A 204 -17.25 6.95 -29.04
N ALA A 205 -17.40 7.75 -30.10
CA ALA A 205 -16.86 7.42 -31.41
C ALA A 205 -15.32 7.33 -31.40
N GLU A 206 -14.64 8.08 -30.54
CA GLU A 206 -13.19 8.02 -30.38
C GLU A 206 -12.75 6.70 -29.73
N VAL A 207 -13.35 6.30 -28.61
CA VAL A 207 -12.85 5.21 -27.76
C VAL A 207 -13.52 3.84 -27.97
N ALA A 208 -14.69 3.79 -28.60
CA ALA A 208 -15.47 2.56 -28.70
C ALA A 208 -15.78 2.12 -30.13
N GLU A 209 -15.96 0.82 -30.33
CA GLU A 209 -16.53 0.23 -31.54
C GLU A 209 -17.91 -0.35 -31.23
N TYR A 210 -18.84 -0.19 -32.18
CA TYR A 210 -20.17 -0.77 -32.04
C TYR A 210 -20.18 -2.22 -32.54
N LYS A 211 -20.51 -3.15 -31.64
CA LYS A 211 -20.75 -4.56 -31.96
C LYS A 211 -22.24 -4.76 -32.21
N ALA A 212 -22.58 -5.09 -33.45
CA ALA A 212 -23.96 -5.27 -33.89
C ALA A 212 -24.67 -6.41 -33.12
N PRO A 213 -26.01 -6.36 -33.01
CA PRO A 213 -26.82 -7.46 -32.48
C PRO A 213 -26.49 -8.79 -33.15
N ASN A 214 -26.22 -9.82 -32.35
CA ASN A 214 -26.14 -11.19 -32.85
C ASN A 214 -27.43 -11.95 -32.51
N LEU A 215 -27.98 -12.68 -33.49
CA LEU A 215 -29.00 -13.68 -33.21
C LEU A 215 -28.31 -14.92 -32.64
N GLU A 216 -28.68 -15.31 -31.43
CA GLU A 216 -28.31 -16.61 -30.91
C GLU A 216 -29.09 -17.72 -31.63
N ALA A 217 -28.49 -18.92 -31.70
CA ALA A 217 -29.17 -20.12 -32.20
C ALA A 217 -30.42 -20.51 -31.39
N SER A 218 -30.57 -19.93 -30.18
CA SER A 218 -31.73 -20.06 -29.28
C SER A 218 -32.95 -19.21 -29.73
N GLY A 219 -32.79 -18.33 -30.72
CA GLY A 219 -33.82 -17.39 -31.17
C GLY A 219 -33.86 -16.07 -30.37
N ASN A 220 -33.00 -15.90 -29.37
CA ASN A 220 -32.87 -14.66 -28.62
C ASN A 220 -31.98 -13.66 -29.38
N MET A 221 -32.45 -12.42 -29.51
CA MET A 221 -31.72 -11.34 -30.17
C MET A 221 -30.92 -10.57 -29.12
N GLN A 222 -29.59 -10.62 -29.17
CA GLN A 222 -28.74 -9.85 -28.27
C GLN A 222 -28.73 -8.38 -28.70
N GLN A 223 -28.85 -7.45 -27.75
CA GLN A 223 -28.74 -6.02 -28.06
C GLN A 223 -27.31 -5.70 -28.51
N GLY A 224 -27.16 -4.77 -29.46
CA GLY A 224 -25.84 -4.30 -29.88
C GLY A 224 -25.18 -3.46 -28.79
N MET A 225 -23.88 -3.65 -28.60
CA MET A 225 -23.11 -3.11 -27.47
C MET A 225 -21.86 -2.39 -27.96
N TYR A 226 -21.38 -1.44 -27.18
CA TYR A 226 -20.10 -0.78 -27.38
C TYR A 226 -18.98 -1.52 -26.64
N VAL A 227 -17.85 -1.67 -27.31
CA VAL A 227 -16.63 -2.30 -26.79
C VAL A 227 -15.44 -1.34 -26.93
N PRO A 228 -14.44 -1.37 -26.02
CA PRO A 228 -13.23 -0.57 -26.17
C PRO A 228 -12.47 -0.90 -27.46
N LYS A 229 -11.98 0.13 -28.16
CA LYS A 229 -11.02 -0.04 -29.26
C LYS A 229 -9.67 -0.57 -28.76
N GLY A 230 -8.91 -1.21 -29.64
CA GLY A 230 -7.56 -1.73 -29.30
C GLY A 230 -6.63 -0.68 -28.68
N HIS A 231 -6.58 0.54 -29.22
CA HIS A 231 -5.70 1.60 -28.71
C HIS A 231 -6.08 2.06 -27.28
N VAL A 232 -7.33 1.84 -26.84
CA VAL A 232 -7.78 2.18 -25.48
C VAL A 232 -6.97 1.40 -24.46
N TRP A 233 -6.78 0.10 -24.67
CA TRP A 233 -6.00 -0.76 -23.77
C TRP A 233 -4.54 -0.32 -23.66
N GLU A 234 -3.97 0.20 -24.76
CA GLU A 234 -2.59 0.65 -24.79
C GLU A 234 -2.40 2.03 -24.15
N THR A 235 -3.32 2.98 -24.41
CA THR A 235 -3.08 4.40 -24.15
C THR A 235 -4.03 5.04 -23.12
N LEU A 236 -5.22 4.49 -22.91
CA LEU A 236 -6.28 5.14 -22.12
C LEU A 236 -6.76 4.32 -20.90
N TYR A 237 -6.67 2.99 -20.95
CA TYR A 237 -7.10 2.12 -19.84
C TYR A 237 -6.28 2.40 -18.59
N ASP A 238 -6.93 2.84 -17.51
CA ASP A 238 -6.31 3.20 -16.25
C ASP A 238 -6.86 2.33 -15.10
N PRO A 239 -6.09 1.34 -14.61
CA PRO A 239 -6.50 0.48 -13.51
C PRO A 239 -6.83 1.21 -12.22
N ILE A 240 -6.17 2.34 -11.92
CA ILE A 240 -6.41 3.12 -10.69
C ILE A 240 -7.76 3.83 -10.77
N HIS A 241 -8.10 4.37 -11.94
CA HIS A 241 -9.41 4.97 -12.15
C HIS A 241 -10.54 3.91 -12.12
N VAL A 242 -10.29 2.69 -12.62
CA VAL A 242 -11.22 1.58 -12.44
C VAL A 242 -11.39 1.24 -10.96
N LEU A 243 -10.31 1.14 -10.17
CA LEU A 243 -10.39 0.85 -8.73
C LEU A 243 -11.18 1.92 -7.96
N LEU A 244 -11.10 3.19 -8.36
CA LEU A 244 -11.90 4.26 -7.78
C LEU A 244 -13.41 4.09 -8.03
N ARG A 245 -13.78 3.65 -9.24
CA ARG A 245 -15.17 3.57 -9.72
C ARG A 245 -15.83 2.21 -9.50
N ALA A 246 -15.04 1.15 -9.33
CA ALA A 246 -15.53 -0.21 -9.15
C ALA A 246 -16.30 -0.35 -7.83
N VAL A 247 -17.58 -0.67 -7.95
CA VAL A 247 -18.50 -0.97 -6.84
C VAL A 247 -18.21 -2.36 -6.29
N HIS A 248 -17.84 -3.28 -7.17
CA HIS A 248 -17.55 -4.66 -6.82
C HIS A 248 -16.15 -5.07 -7.27
N ARG A 249 -15.44 -5.86 -6.45
CA ARG A 249 -14.12 -6.42 -6.79
C ARG A 249 -14.10 -7.16 -8.14
N ARG A 250 -15.24 -7.75 -8.53
CA ARG A 250 -15.41 -8.42 -9.84
C ARG A 250 -15.29 -7.46 -11.01
N GLU A 251 -15.67 -6.20 -10.89
CA GLU A 251 -15.60 -5.22 -12.00
C GLU A 251 -14.15 -4.89 -12.34
N PHE A 252 -13.32 -4.67 -11.32
CA PHE A 252 -11.88 -4.51 -11.51
C PHE A 252 -11.26 -5.78 -12.12
N GLN A 253 -11.59 -6.96 -11.57
CA GLN A 253 -11.10 -8.24 -12.10
C GLN A 253 -11.49 -8.42 -13.58
N ASN A 254 -12.75 -8.14 -13.94
CA ASN A 254 -13.21 -8.23 -15.32
C ASN A 254 -12.42 -7.29 -16.24
N SER A 255 -12.11 -6.07 -15.78
CA SER A 255 -11.28 -5.16 -16.58
C SER A 255 -9.87 -5.69 -16.82
N MET A 256 -9.27 -6.35 -15.82
CA MET A 256 -7.95 -6.97 -15.93
C MET A 256 -7.96 -8.23 -16.81
N ASP A 257 -9.00 -9.06 -16.71
CA ASP A 257 -9.16 -10.26 -17.55
C ASP A 257 -9.26 -9.87 -19.03
N ARG A 258 -10.04 -8.82 -19.34
CA ARG A 258 -10.15 -8.27 -20.69
C ARG A 258 -8.85 -7.63 -21.19
N PHE A 259 -8.11 -6.95 -20.32
CA PHE A 259 -6.78 -6.44 -20.66
C PHE A 259 -5.81 -7.58 -20.98
N ASN A 260 -5.78 -8.64 -20.16
CA ASN A 260 -4.98 -9.83 -20.39
C ASN A 260 -5.35 -10.56 -21.70
N GLU A 261 -6.65 -10.62 -22.03
CA GLU A 261 -7.13 -11.13 -23.31
C GLU A 261 -6.58 -10.31 -24.48
N TYR A 262 -6.70 -8.98 -24.41
CA TYR A 262 -6.16 -8.07 -25.42
C TYR A 262 -4.64 -8.25 -25.60
N VAL A 263 -3.89 -8.29 -24.50
CA VAL A 263 -2.43 -8.47 -24.52
C VAL A 263 -2.05 -9.82 -25.12
N SER A 264 -2.78 -10.89 -24.78
CA SER A 264 -2.58 -12.23 -25.34
C SER A 264 -2.83 -12.27 -26.85
N GLN A 265 -3.92 -11.65 -27.32
CA GLN A 265 -4.25 -11.56 -28.74
C GLN A 265 -3.24 -10.71 -29.53
N SER A 266 -2.67 -9.69 -28.90
CA SER A 266 -1.64 -8.84 -29.52
C SER A 266 -0.25 -9.51 -29.63
N GLY A 267 -0.06 -10.71 -29.07
CA GLY A 267 1.21 -11.43 -29.11
C GLY A 267 2.32 -10.82 -28.25
N LYS A 268 2.00 -9.88 -27.35
CA LYS A 268 2.96 -9.13 -26.53
C LYS A 268 3.43 -9.87 -25.28
N MET A 269 2.79 -10.98 -24.90
CA MET A 269 3.11 -11.75 -23.70
C MET A 269 3.26 -13.24 -23.99
N ARG A 270 4.01 -13.93 -23.14
CA ARG A 270 4.13 -15.39 -23.19
C ARG A 270 2.79 -16.04 -22.83
N PRO A 271 2.37 -17.11 -23.53
CA PRO A 271 1.15 -17.85 -23.19
C PRO A 271 1.15 -18.29 -21.72
N GLY A 272 0.03 -18.08 -21.02
CA GLY A 272 -0.15 -18.50 -19.62
C GLY A 272 0.41 -17.56 -18.55
N THR A 273 0.90 -16.37 -18.93
CA THR A 273 1.34 -15.34 -17.96
C THR A 273 0.28 -14.25 -17.83
N SER A 274 -0.08 -13.84 -16.61
CA SER A 274 -0.90 -12.65 -16.39
C SER A 274 -0.02 -11.41 -16.37
N ALA A 275 -0.46 -10.33 -16.99
CA ALA A 275 0.21 -9.04 -16.85
C ALA A 275 -0.10 -8.42 -15.47
N TRP A 276 0.85 -7.66 -14.92
CA TRP A 276 0.53 -6.69 -13.87
C TRP A 276 -0.42 -5.63 -14.41
N PRO A 277 -1.21 -4.97 -13.54
CA PRO A 277 -2.01 -3.83 -13.95
C PRO A 277 -1.14 -2.78 -14.66
N PRO A 278 -1.53 -2.29 -15.85
CA PRO A 278 -0.78 -1.30 -16.60
C PRO A 278 -0.98 0.09 -15.99
N TYR A 279 -0.41 0.32 -14.81
CA TYR A 279 -0.46 1.61 -14.12
C TYR A 279 0.19 2.70 -14.99
N ARG A 280 -0.37 3.91 -14.95
CA ARG A 280 0.06 5.03 -15.82
C ARG A 280 0.66 6.17 -15.02
N GLU A 281 1.56 6.90 -15.63
CA GLU A 281 1.95 8.20 -15.10
C GLU A 281 0.74 9.16 -15.11
N PRO A 282 0.55 9.94 -14.04
CA PRO A 282 -0.56 10.87 -13.97
C PRO A 282 -0.37 12.04 -14.93
N ALA A 283 -1.50 12.56 -15.43
CA ALA A 283 -1.50 13.79 -16.22
C ALA A 283 -0.95 14.99 -15.42
N PRO A 284 -0.42 16.02 -16.11
CA PRO A 284 0.01 17.25 -15.48
C PRO A 284 -1.10 17.90 -14.63
N ILE A 285 -0.71 18.47 -13.50
CA ILE A 285 -1.60 19.28 -12.65
C ILE A 285 -1.69 20.71 -13.17
N HIS A 286 -2.77 21.42 -12.82
CA HIS A 286 -2.87 22.86 -13.03
C HIS A 286 -1.81 23.62 -12.22
N SER A 287 -1.26 24.69 -12.81
CA SER A 287 -0.10 25.43 -12.28
C SER A 287 -0.30 26.06 -10.90
N ALA A 288 -1.55 26.24 -10.47
CA ALA A 288 -1.88 26.71 -9.13
C ALA A 288 -1.65 25.67 -8.02
N TYR A 289 -1.44 24.40 -8.38
CA TYR A 289 -1.19 23.29 -7.44
C TYR A 289 0.27 22.86 -7.45
N SER A 290 0.73 22.34 -6.32
CA SER A 290 1.95 21.51 -6.25
C SER A 290 1.59 20.04 -6.44
N ASP A 291 2.55 19.20 -6.83
CA ASP A 291 2.28 17.78 -7.08
C ASP A 291 2.08 16.98 -5.78
N PRO A 292 0.95 16.27 -5.61
CA PRO A 292 0.70 15.49 -4.39
C PRO A 292 1.63 14.28 -4.26
N ARG A 293 2.30 13.85 -5.33
CA ARG A 293 3.35 12.80 -5.29
C ARG A 293 4.50 13.16 -4.36
N LYS A 294 4.65 14.43 -3.93
CA LYS A 294 5.70 14.84 -2.98
C LYS A 294 5.68 14.05 -1.67
N ILE A 295 4.54 13.46 -1.27
CA ILE A 295 4.45 12.63 -0.06
C ILE A 295 5.32 11.36 -0.17
N LEU A 296 5.55 10.88 -1.40
CA LEU A 296 6.38 9.72 -1.72
C LEU A 296 7.88 10.00 -1.62
N LYS A 297 8.29 11.26 -1.38
CA LYS A 297 9.68 11.59 -1.04
C LYS A 297 9.98 11.37 0.45
N SER A 298 8.97 11.16 1.29
CA SER A 298 9.19 11.03 2.73
C SER A 298 9.91 9.72 3.09
N ARG A 299 10.79 9.79 4.09
CA ARG A 299 11.43 8.62 4.72
C ARG A 299 10.45 7.59 5.24
N VAL A 300 9.26 8.02 5.68
CA VAL A 300 8.17 7.15 6.13
C VAL A 300 7.65 6.29 4.97
N PHE A 301 7.51 6.87 3.77
CA PHE A 301 7.19 6.10 2.56
C PHE A 301 8.34 5.15 2.18
N HIS A 302 9.60 5.60 2.26
CA HIS A 302 10.75 4.72 1.98
C HIS A 302 10.79 3.52 2.93
N ALA A 303 10.50 3.72 4.22
CA ALA A 303 10.40 2.67 5.22
C ALA A 303 9.26 1.70 4.92
N LEU A 304 8.08 2.20 4.54
CA LEU A 304 6.96 1.39 4.06
C LEU A 304 7.37 0.47 2.91
N VAL A 305 8.00 1.03 1.85
CA VAL A 305 8.45 0.26 0.68
C VAL A 305 9.47 -0.81 1.10
N TRP A 306 10.45 -0.43 1.91
CA TRP A 306 11.47 -1.36 2.39
C TRP A 306 10.86 -2.52 3.18
N LEU A 307 9.95 -2.23 4.12
CA LEU A 307 9.29 -3.24 4.95
C LEU A 307 8.45 -4.21 4.13
N VAL A 308 7.68 -3.72 3.15
CA VAL A 308 6.86 -4.57 2.28
C VAL A 308 7.73 -5.47 1.41
N LEU A 309 8.77 -4.94 0.77
CA LEU A 309 9.66 -5.71 -0.10
C LEU A 309 10.53 -6.70 0.69
N TYR A 310 11.00 -6.30 1.87
CA TYR A 310 11.69 -7.23 2.78
C TYR A 310 10.75 -8.37 3.16
N LYS A 311 9.50 -8.07 3.56
CA LYS A 311 8.50 -9.08 3.91
C LYS A 311 8.21 -10.04 2.76
N ALA A 312 8.03 -9.52 1.54
CA ALA A 312 7.77 -10.31 0.35
C ALA A 312 8.93 -11.25 -0.04
N THR A 313 10.18 -10.90 0.28
CA THR A 313 11.36 -11.69 -0.10
C THR A 313 11.83 -12.66 0.99
N ARG A 314 11.65 -12.31 2.27
CA ARG A 314 12.26 -13.04 3.39
C ARG A 314 11.26 -13.83 4.24
N TRP A 315 9.99 -13.43 4.30
CA TRP A 315 9.00 -14.16 5.09
C TRP A 315 8.02 -14.91 4.21
N GLN A 316 7.66 -16.12 4.66
CA GLN A 316 6.68 -17.01 4.02
C GLN A 316 5.22 -16.50 4.07
N GLN A 317 4.98 -15.27 4.52
CA GLN A 317 3.67 -14.64 4.33
C GLN A 317 3.50 -14.29 2.85
N SER A 318 2.42 -14.74 2.24
CA SER A 318 2.11 -14.42 0.85
C SER A 318 1.68 -12.96 0.73
N VAL A 319 2.65 -12.05 0.57
CA VAL A 319 2.38 -10.72 0.02
C VAL A 319 1.83 -10.92 -1.40
N SER A 320 0.64 -10.37 -1.66
CA SER A 320 -0.01 -10.58 -2.95
C SER A 320 0.79 -9.92 -4.08
N GLU A 321 0.75 -10.51 -5.27
CA GLU A 321 1.37 -9.92 -6.46
C GLU A 321 0.84 -8.52 -6.75
N HIS A 322 -0.43 -8.26 -6.42
CA HIS A 322 -1.03 -6.94 -6.52
C HIS A 322 -0.38 -5.92 -5.59
N VAL A 323 -0.14 -6.28 -4.32
CA VAL A 323 0.59 -5.41 -3.36
C VAL A 323 2.00 -5.10 -3.87
N ILE A 324 2.71 -6.10 -4.39
CA ILE A 324 4.04 -5.90 -4.98
C ILE A 324 3.95 -4.93 -6.17
N SER A 325 3.00 -5.14 -7.08
CA SER A 325 2.80 -4.28 -8.25
C SER A 325 2.51 -2.81 -7.86
N LEU A 326 1.72 -2.58 -6.81
CA LEU A 326 1.43 -1.23 -6.28
C LEU A 326 2.66 -0.59 -5.64
N VAL A 327 3.44 -1.34 -4.86
CA VAL A 327 4.67 -0.82 -4.24
C VAL A 327 5.70 -0.42 -5.29
N ILE A 328 5.91 -1.25 -6.30
CA ILE A 328 6.83 -0.94 -7.40
C ILE A 328 6.35 0.30 -8.17
N TYR A 329 5.06 0.38 -8.46
CA TYR A 329 4.48 1.56 -9.11
C TYR A 329 4.64 2.84 -8.28
N LEU A 330 4.34 2.81 -6.98
CA LEU A 330 4.52 3.98 -6.11
C LEU A 330 6.00 4.37 -6.00
N LEU A 331 6.92 3.40 -6.02
CA LEU A 331 8.36 3.67 -6.06
C LEU A 331 8.78 4.34 -7.37
N GLU A 332 8.26 3.88 -8.51
CA GLU A 332 8.45 4.54 -9.81
C GLU A 332 7.91 5.98 -9.80
N MET A 333 6.74 6.22 -9.19
CA MET A 333 6.20 7.56 -9.02
C MET A 333 7.10 8.44 -8.14
N SER A 334 7.68 7.90 -7.07
CA SER A 334 8.67 8.61 -6.24
C SER A 334 9.92 9.01 -7.04
N LEU A 335 10.42 8.12 -7.89
CA LEU A 335 11.56 8.41 -8.78
C LEU A 335 11.22 9.50 -9.80
N SER A 336 10.04 9.44 -10.42
CA SER A 336 9.61 10.41 -11.45
C SER A 336 9.59 11.86 -10.93
N ILE A 337 9.14 12.09 -9.70
CA ILE A 337 9.10 13.43 -9.09
C ILE A 337 10.45 13.87 -8.52
N THR A 338 11.35 12.93 -8.25
CA THR A 338 12.71 13.22 -7.78
C THR A 338 13.63 13.62 -8.94
N ALA A 339 13.46 12.99 -10.11
CA ALA A 339 14.18 13.34 -11.33
C ALA A 339 13.81 14.73 -11.90
N ALA A 340 12.63 15.25 -11.54
CA ALA A 340 12.17 16.58 -11.95
C ALA A 340 12.81 17.72 -11.13
N ASP A 341 13.40 17.44 -9.97
CA ASP A 341 14.16 18.44 -9.21
C ASP A 341 15.48 18.72 -9.95
N PRO A 342 15.97 19.98 -9.98
CA PRO A 342 17.29 20.28 -10.54
C PRO A 342 18.33 19.40 -9.85
N PRO A 343 19.33 18.86 -10.60
CA PRO A 343 20.33 17.99 -10.01
C PRO A 343 20.98 18.73 -8.85
N SER A 344 20.71 18.25 -7.64
CA SER A 344 21.44 18.64 -6.45
C SER A 344 22.93 18.50 -6.75
N GLU A 345 23.75 19.48 -6.37
CA GLU A 345 25.22 19.36 -6.43
C GLU A 345 25.75 18.18 -5.59
N GLN A 346 24.87 17.48 -4.86
CA GLN A 346 25.21 16.26 -4.16
C GLN A 346 25.52 15.11 -5.15
N PRO A 347 26.66 14.44 -4.99
CA PRO A 347 27.06 13.35 -5.86
C PRO A 347 26.02 12.23 -5.87
N VAL A 348 25.47 11.94 -7.05
CA VAL A 348 24.45 10.90 -7.32
C VAL A 348 24.97 9.47 -7.03
N ALA A 349 26.28 9.34 -6.78
CA ALA A 349 26.96 8.08 -6.44
C ALA A 349 28.17 8.31 -5.51
N THR A 350 27.96 8.86 -4.32
CA THR A 350 28.95 8.67 -3.24
C THR A 350 28.77 7.31 -2.60
N VAL A 351 29.82 6.48 -2.70
CA VAL A 351 29.98 5.30 -1.84
C VAL A 351 30.25 5.83 -0.43
N LYS A 352 29.20 6.12 0.34
CA LYS A 352 29.35 6.20 1.79
C LYS A 352 29.70 4.79 2.26
N THR A 353 30.83 4.63 2.95
CA THR A 353 31.14 3.41 3.71
C THR A 353 29.94 3.11 4.59
N SER A 354 29.35 1.92 4.41
CA SER A 354 28.16 1.47 5.13
C SER A 354 28.38 1.58 6.64
N THR A 355 27.84 2.63 7.25
CA THR A 355 27.68 2.71 8.69
C THR A 355 26.60 1.71 9.08
N GLU A 356 26.87 0.86 10.07
CA GLU A 356 25.87 -0.03 10.64
C GLU A 356 24.70 0.80 11.17
N TRP A 357 23.54 0.70 10.52
CA TRP A 357 22.34 1.46 10.88
C TRP A 357 21.39 0.58 11.70
N THR A 358 21.15 0.99 12.94
CA THR A 358 20.23 0.33 13.85
C THR A 358 18.93 1.10 13.91
N VAL A 359 17.80 0.41 13.71
CA VAL A 359 16.46 1.01 13.73
C VAL A 359 15.60 0.39 14.82
N ASN A 360 14.58 1.11 15.26
CA ASN A 360 13.58 0.58 16.18
C ASN A 360 12.34 0.14 15.39
N ASP A 361 11.84 -1.05 15.71
CA ASP A 361 10.61 -1.59 15.13
C ASP A 361 9.41 -0.67 15.42
N GLY A 362 8.56 -0.45 14.42
CA GLY A 362 7.41 0.46 14.50
C GLY A 362 7.73 1.97 14.41
N ASP A 363 9.00 2.37 14.46
CA ASP A 363 9.43 3.77 14.30
C ASP A 363 9.78 4.10 12.85
N LEU A 364 8.76 4.28 12.01
CA LEU A 364 8.94 4.63 10.60
C LEU A 364 9.52 6.04 10.38
N GLU A 365 9.42 6.94 11.36
CA GLU A 365 9.95 8.30 11.25
C GLU A 365 11.47 8.31 11.34
N ASN A 366 12.05 7.48 12.22
CA ASN A 366 13.50 7.39 12.40
C ASN A 366 14.12 6.18 11.69
N PHE A 367 13.36 5.48 10.86
CA PHE A 367 13.82 4.31 10.12
C PHE A 367 14.95 4.66 9.13
N PHE A 368 14.92 5.86 8.55
CA PHE A 368 15.98 6.41 7.72
C PHE A 368 16.34 7.85 8.13
N GLU A 369 17.60 8.23 7.90
CA GLU A 369 18.13 9.55 8.28
C GLU A 369 17.56 10.69 7.42
N SER A 370 17.33 10.44 6.12
CA SER A 370 16.95 11.46 5.16
C SER A 370 15.69 11.11 4.38
N ASP A 371 15.12 12.11 3.72
CA ASP A 371 14.02 11.98 2.76
C ASP A 371 14.56 11.77 1.32
N TRP A 372 15.83 11.37 1.17
CA TRP A 372 16.43 11.11 -0.13
C TRP A 372 16.38 9.62 -0.46
N LEU A 373 15.52 9.25 -1.40
CA LEU A 373 15.27 7.85 -1.78
C LEU A 373 16.57 7.10 -2.12
N SER A 374 17.46 7.75 -2.88
CA SER A 374 18.69 7.12 -3.34
C SER A 374 19.69 6.83 -2.22
N GLU A 375 19.70 7.63 -1.15
CA GLU A 375 20.52 7.36 0.04
C GLU A 375 19.89 6.24 0.87
N ASN A 376 18.58 6.28 1.08
CA ASN A 376 17.87 5.28 1.88
C ASN A 376 17.95 3.88 1.24
N LEU A 377 17.84 3.76 -0.08
CA LEU A 377 18.00 2.48 -0.79
C LEU A 377 19.41 1.88 -0.69
N ARG A 378 20.42 2.69 -0.38
CA ARG A 378 21.81 2.24 -0.16
C ARG A 378 22.13 2.02 1.31
N THR A 379 21.24 2.41 2.20
CA THR A 379 21.44 2.28 3.65
C THR A 379 21.28 0.81 4.04
N VAL A 380 22.33 0.23 4.63
CA VAL A 380 22.29 -1.14 5.15
C VAL A 380 21.80 -1.10 6.59
N ILE A 381 20.63 -1.70 6.82
CA ILE A 381 20.07 -1.86 8.15
C ILE A 381 20.69 -3.11 8.78
N SER A 382 21.57 -2.92 9.78
CA SER A 382 22.31 -4.01 10.42
C SER A 382 21.53 -4.65 11.57
N THR A 383 20.66 -3.90 12.23
CA THR A 383 19.89 -4.39 13.39
C THR A 383 18.54 -3.69 13.48
N VAL A 384 17.49 -4.46 13.82
CA VAL A 384 16.19 -3.92 14.22
C VAL A 384 15.92 -4.26 15.69
N ASN A 385 15.77 -3.23 16.52
CA ASN A 385 15.41 -3.36 17.93
C ASN A 385 13.91 -3.55 18.05
N LEU A 386 13.49 -4.62 18.71
CA LEU A 386 12.09 -4.87 18.98
C LEU A 386 11.67 -4.18 20.29
N PRO A 387 10.45 -3.62 20.39
CA PRO A 387 9.90 -3.16 21.65
C PRO A 387 9.90 -4.29 22.70
N PRO A 388 10.16 -3.96 23.99
CA PRO A 388 10.12 -4.95 25.07
C PRO A 388 8.72 -5.57 25.16
N GLN A 389 8.65 -6.90 25.29
CA GLN A 389 7.37 -7.60 25.43
C GLN A 389 6.67 -7.17 26.74
N PRO A 390 5.35 -6.89 26.74
CA PRO A 390 4.62 -6.67 27.97
C PRO A 390 4.53 -7.98 28.77
N ASP A 391 4.86 -7.94 30.06
CA ASP A 391 4.68 -9.07 30.99
C ASP A 391 3.21 -9.48 31.02
N VAL A 392 2.87 -10.62 30.40
CA VAL A 392 1.53 -11.20 30.52
C VAL A 392 1.42 -11.83 31.90
N ILE A 393 0.97 -11.05 32.89
CA ILE A 393 0.57 -11.58 34.20
C ILE A 393 -0.78 -12.26 34.01
N PHE A 394 -0.78 -13.60 33.95
CA PHE A 394 -2.02 -14.36 34.11
C PHE A 394 -2.48 -14.21 35.57
N GLU A 395 -3.44 -13.32 35.82
CA GLU A 395 -4.20 -13.36 37.06
C GLU A 395 -5.04 -14.64 37.08
N THR A 396 -4.54 -15.68 37.75
CA THR A 396 -5.39 -16.81 38.12
C THR A 396 -6.34 -16.35 39.20
N ASP A 397 -7.58 -16.08 38.82
CA ASP A 397 -8.70 -15.89 39.72
C ASP A 397 -8.87 -17.18 40.56
N LYS A 398 -8.56 -17.10 41.86
CA LYS A 398 -8.80 -18.18 42.83
C LYS A 398 -9.81 -17.71 43.87
N GLY A 399 -11.06 -18.15 43.71
CA GLY A 399 -12.03 -18.23 44.80
C GLY A 399 -11.60 -19.22 45.90
N PRO A 400 -12.21 -19.16 47.10
CA PRO A 400 -11.67 -19.80 48.28
C PRO A 400 -12.18 -21.23 48.42
N GLU A 401 -11.31 -22.24 48.38
CA GLU A 401 -11.49 -23.45 49.18
C GLU A 401 -10.19 -24.26 49.26
N GLY A 402 -9.94 -24.80 50.46
CA GLY A 402 -8.66 -25.36 50.87
C GLY A 402 -8.34 -26.70 50.23
N ALA A 403 -7.17 -26.76 49.59
CA ALA A 403 -6.28 -27.92 49.59
C ALA A 403 -4.92 -27.45 49.06
N LEU A 404 -3.85 -27.69 49.82
CA LEU A 404 -2.46 -27.48 49.37
C LEU A 404 -1.97 -28.70 48.59
N PRO A 405 -1.45 -28.51 47.36
CA PRO A 405 -0.42 -29.40 46.81
C PRO A 405 0.86 -28.60 46.42
N PRO A 406 1.96 -29.29 46.09
CA PRO A 406 3.30 -28.97 46.61
C PRO A 406 4.05 -27.90 45.81
N ALA A 407 5.09 -27.36 46.46
CA ALA A 407 6.06 -26.45 45.88
C ALA A 407 6.80 -27.11 44.71
N ASN A 408 6.52 -26.67 43.47
CA ASN A 408 7.45 -26.66 42.33
C ASN A 408 6.77 -26.07 41.08
N GLN A 409 6.96 -24.76 40.86
CA GLN A 409 7.17 -24.11 39.55
C GLN A 409 7.08 -22.60 39.76
N ARG A 410 8.21 -21.98 40.14
CA ARG A 410 8.46 -20.58 39.83
C ARG A 410 9.47 -20.57 38.70
N LEU A 411 8.99 -20.57 37.46
CA LEU A 411 9.76 -20.12 36.31
C LEU A 411 9.40 -18.65 36.11
N ALA A 412 10.18 -17.76 36.71
CA ALA A 412 10.28 -16.40 36.21
C ALA A 412 11.06 -16.49 34.89
N LEU A 413 10.39 -16.31 33.76
CA LEU A 413 11.05 -16.01 32.50
C LEU A 413 11.61 -14.60 32.62
N ALA A 414 12.93 -14.49 32.82
CA ALA A 414 13.61 -13.22 32.70
C ALA A 414 13.52 -12.74 31.25
N ALA A 415 12.85 -11.61 31.03
CA ALA A 415 12.77 -10.96 29.73
C ALA A 415 14.17 -10.49 29.30
N GLY A 416 14.73 -11.12 28.27
CA GLY A 416 15.84 -10.56 27.51
C GLY A 416 15.28 -9.66 26.41
N ASN A 417 15.90 -8.51 26.14
CA ASN A 417 15.62 -7.73 24.93
C ASN A 417 15.93 -8.62 23.71
N GLU A 418 14.92 -8.96 22.91
CA GLU A 418 15.12 -9.67 21.65
C GLU A 418 15.64 -8.67 20.60
N VAL A 419 16.87 -8.90 20.12
CA VAL A 419 17.52 -8.10 19.08
C VAL A 419 17.59 -8.95 17.82
N VAL A 420 17.07 -8.46 16.70
CA VAL A 420 17.24 -9.11 15.40
C VAL A 420 18.48 -8.52 14.74
N THR A 421 19.61 -9.23 14.84
CA THR A 421 20.88 -8.89 14.18
C THR A 421 20.99 -9.53 12.80
N PHE A 422 21.32 -8.73 11.79
CA PHE A 422 21.61 -9.20 10.43
C PHE A 422 23.12 -9.42 10.26
N VAL A 423 23.56 -10.64 9.97
CA VAL A 423 24.99 -10.96 9.77
C VAL A 423 25.34 -10.90 8.28
N PRO A 424 26.26 -10.02 7.83
CA PRO A 424 26.80 -10.05 6.48
C PRO A 424 27.81 -11.20 6.36
N GLN A 425 27.71 -12.04 5.32
CA GLN A 425 28.80 -12.97 5.00
C GLN A 425 29.90 -12.24 4.24
N THR A 426 31.14 -12.33 4.73
CA THR A 426 32.34 -11.85 4.05
C THR A 426 32.74 -12.83 2.95
N SER A 427 32.65 -12.42 1.69
CA SER A 427 33.26 -13.16 0.57
C SER A 427 34.73 -12.76 0.39
N GLY A 428 35.56 -13.77 0.10
CA GLY A 428 37.02 -13.68 0.01
C GLY A 428 37.55 -12.83 -1.15
N THR A 429 38.86 -12.59 -1.07
CA THR A 429 39.71 -11.74 -1.91
C THR A 429 39.56 -11.92 -3.43
N PRO A 430 39.70 -10.85 -4.25
CA PRO A 430 39.61 -10.93 -5.70
C PRO A 430 41.00 -11.16 -6.33
N ASP A 431 41.18 -12.26 -7.06
CA ASP A 431 42.28 -12.39 -8.02
C ASP A 431 41.73 -12.74 -9.41
N ASP A 432 42.06 -11.86 -10.35
CA ASP A 432 42.41 -12.09 -11.75
C ASP A 432 41.39 -12.75 -12.72
N VAL A 433 40.60 -11.94 -13.45
CA VAL A 433 40.10 -12.28 -14.79
C VAL A 433 39.99 -11.03 -15.68
N THR A 434 40.70 -11.04 -16.80
CA THR A 434 40.67 -10.04 -17.90
C THR A 434 39.36 -10.09 -18.72
N PRO A 435 38.89 -8.99 -19.33
CA PRO A 435 37.61 -8.97 -20.04
C PRO A 435 37.78 -9.26 -21.54
N PRO A 436 36.83 -9.96 -22.20
CA PRO A 436 36.64 -9.83 -23.63
C PRO A 436 35.41 -8.97 -23.96
N SER A 437 35.69 -7.94 -24.76
CA SER A 437 34.90 -7.31 -25.83
C SER A 437 33.35 -7.34 -25.81
N THR A 438 32.80 -6.14 -25.88
CA THR A 438 31.43 -5.72 -26.17
C THR A 438 30.86 -6.18 -27.52
N VAL A 439 29.67 -6.80 -27.50
CA VAL A 439 28.64 -6.72 -28.56
C VAL A 439 27.26 -6.72 -27.88
N GLY A 440 26.36 -5.83 -28.31
CA GLY A 440 25.20 -5.37 -27.51
C GLY A 440 23.87 -6.14 -27.59
N PHE A 441 22.90 -5.54 -26.87
CA PHE A 441 21.47 -5.85 -26.61
C PHE A 441 21.10 -6.78 -25.41
N SER A 442 20.24 -6.23 -24.53
CA SER A 442 19.66 -6.73 -23.26
C SER A 442 18.47 -7.71 -23.44
N PRO A 443 17.75 -8.13 -22.37
CA PRO A 443 18.03 -9.04 -21.24
C PRO A 443 17.19 -10.37 -21.34
N PRO A 444 17.39 -11.47 -20.55
CA PRO A 444 16.87 -11.57 -19.17
C PRO A 444 17.66 -12.48 -18.20
N MET A 445 17.35 -12.31 -16.90
CA MET A 445 17.55 -13.20 -15.74
C MET A 445 18.98 -13.59 -15.29
N ALA A 446 19.22 -13.24 -14.02
CA ALA A 446 19.82 -14.04 -12.95
C ALA A 446 21.22 -14.63 -13.15
N LEU A 447 22.17 -14.09 -12.39
CA LEU A 447 23.19 -14.89 -11.72
C LEU A 447 23.30 -14.42 -10.26
N LEU A 448 22.81 -15.25 -9.34
CA LEU A 448 23.32 -15.35 -7.97
C LEU A 448 24.65 -16.11 -8.02
N PRO A 449 25.58 -15.83 -7.09
CA PRO A 449 25.81 -16.75 -5.97
C PRO A 449 26.08 -15.99 -4.65
N VAL A 450 26.01 -16.51 -3.41
CA VAL A 450 25.56 -17.76 -2.77
C VAL A 450 25.52 -17.44 -1.26
N HIS A 451 24.53 -18.00 -0.55
CA HIS A 451 24.35 -18.14 0.91
C HIS A 451 24.68 -16.96 1.85
N SER A 452 23.66 -16.42 2.50
CA SER A 452 23.77 -15.84 3.85
C SER A 452 22.74 -16.53 4.72
N GLN A 453 23.16 -17.50 5.54
CA GLN A 453 22.27 -18.13 6.52
C GLN A 453 21.90 -17.15 7.62
N LEU A 454 20.63 -17.18 8.03
CA LEU A 454 20.03 -16.34 9.06
C LEU A 454 19.90 -17.19 10.32
N GLU A 455 20.73 -16.94 11.34
CA GLU A 455 20.57 -17.56 12.67
C GLU A 455 19.75 -16.62 13.57
N VAL A 456 18.58 -17.10 13.99
CA VAL A 456 17.87 -16.56 15.16
C VAL A 456 18.52 -17.16 16.40
N ARG A 457 19.31 -16.38 17.14
CA ARG A 457 19.96 -16.85 18.36
C ARG A 457 19.15 -16.44 19.59
N GLU A 458 18.56 -17.42 20.27
CA GLU A 458 18.10 -17.29 21.66
C GLU A 458 19.31 -17.04 22.57
N SER A 459 19.39 -15.89 23.22
CA SER A 459 20.39 -15.66 24.27
C SER A 459 19.96 -16.36 25.57
N ARG A 460 20.38 -17.61 25.78
CA ARG A 460 20.32 -18.26 27.10
C ARG A 460 21.58 -17.93 27.89
N SER A 461 21.47 -17.11 28.94
CA SER A 461 22.54 -16.95 29.93
C SER A 461 22.67 -18.24 30.75
N SER A 462 23.77 -18.96 30.60
CA SER A 462 24.10 -20.13 31.42
C SER A 462 24.64 -19.71 32.79
N THR A 463 23.82 -19.76 33.83
CA THR A 463 24.27 -19.78 35.22
C THR A 463 24.47 -21.22 35.68
N ALA A 464 25.71 -21.61 35.97
CA ALA A 464 26.06 -22.88 36.60
C ALA A 464 25.56 -22.93 38.05
N PRO A 465 25.05 -24.07 38.57
CA PRO A 465 24.82 -24.24 39.99
C PRO A 465 26.00 -24.97 40.66
N GLN A 466 26.49 -24.38 41.75
CA GLN A 466 27.38 -25.03 42.73
C GLN A 466 26.57 -25.96 43.66
N SER A 467 27.10 -27.18 43.81
CA SER A 467 27.15 -28.06 44.98
C SER A 467 26.09 -28.01 46.10
N SER A 468 25.51 -29.17 46.40
CA SER A 468 25.28 -29.64 47.78
C SER A 468 25.30 -31.17 47.86
N SER A 469 25.77 -31.67 48.99
CA SER A 469 26.28 -33.00 49.31
C SER A 469 25.24 -34.06 49.73
N ASP A 470 25.67 -35.32 49.71
CA ASP A 470 25.49 -36.42 50.71
C ASP A 470 25.38 -37.77 49.95
N GLY A 471 26.37 -38.68 50.00
CA GLY A 471 26.66 -39.61 51.10
C GLY A 471 26.01 -40.97 50.80
N SER A 472 26.73 -42.01 50.35
CA SER A 472 27.16 -43.15 51.20
C SER A 472 27.94 -44.22 50.41
N THR A 473 28.94 -44.80 51.08
CA THR A 473 29.95 -45.85 50.80
C THR A 473 29.41 -47.29 50.65
N PRO A 474 30.19 -48.41 50.60
CA PRO A 474 31.67 -48.59 50.58
C PRO A 474 32.22 -49.64 49.56
N SER A 475 33.54 -49.62 49.32
CA SER A 475 34.38 -50.84 49.26
C SER A 475 35.87 -50.50 49.40
N SER A 476 36.61 -51.46 49.95
CA SER A 476 37.83 -51.33 50.76
C SER A 476 39.13 -51.79 50.07
N SER A 477 40.26 -51.52 50.75
CA SER A 477 41.65 -52.05 50.61
C SER A 477 42.57 -51.26 49.67
N SER A 478 43.85 -50.98 49.95
CA SER A 478 44.76 -51.29 51.06
C SER A 478 46.03 -50.40 50.91
N ALA A 479 46.65 -50.02 52.03
CA ALA A 479 47.92 -49.29 52.09
C ALA A 479 49.15 -50.23 51.96
N PRO A 480 50.37 -49.66 51.85
CA PRO A 480 51.24 -49.67 53.04
C PRO A 480 52.00 -48.33 53.30
N GLY A 481 52.31 -48.08 54.57
CA GLY A 481 53.11 -46.95 55.08
C GLY A 481 54.63 -47.11 54.88
N PRO A 482 55.45 -46.19 55.43
CA PRO A 482 55.87 -46.37 56.84
C PRO A 482 56.09 -45.06 57.64
N SER A 483 55.89 -45.12 58.96
CA SER A 483 56.67 -44.52 60.07
C SER A 483 55.92 -44.74 61.39
#